data_AF-A0A7W0CB79-F1
#
_entry.id   AF-A0A7W0CB79-F1
#
_cell.length_a   1.000
_cell.length_b   1.000
_cell.length_c   1.000
_cell.angle_alpha   90.00
_cell.angle_beta   90.00
_cell.angle_gamma   90.00
#
_symmetry.space_group_name_H-M   'P 1'
#
loop_
_entity.id
_entity.type
_entity.pdbx_description
1 polymer ?
#
loop_
_entity_poly.entity_id
_entity_poly.type
_entity_poly.pdbx_seq_one_letter_code
_entity_poly.pdbx_strand_id
1 'polypeptide(L)'
;MKIEMTPIGTFYTDETDIPRHWTVSEAKGRIEINPDFQKGLQDLAVGEQIVVLFGFHKSQAFTPDLLVQKPPHRDRPFGVFSICSPRRPNPIGLSVLRVTDIRENVLEVENIDMLDQTPILDIKPHITGEK
;
A
#
# COMPACT_ATOMS: atom_id res chain seq x y z
N MET A 1 9.30 -2.89 23.25
CA MET A 1 10.21 -2.51 22.15
C MET A 1 9.42 -1.63 21.18
N LYS A 2 9.96 -0.49 20.75
CA LYS A 2 9.38 0.35 19.69
C LYS A 2 10.17 0.10 18.41
N ILE A 3 9.48 0.11 17.27
CA ILE A 3 10.09 -0.02 15.94
C ILE A 3 9.81 1.30 15.22
N GLU A 4 10.86 1.92 14.69
CA GLU A 4 10.78 3.13 13.88
C GLU A 4 11.07 2.77 12.44
N MET A 5 10.30 3.31 11.51
CA MET A 5 10.43 3.06 10.07
C MET A 5 10.54 4.39 9.33
N THR A 6 11.45 4.46 8.38
CA THR A 6 11.63 5.63 7.50
C THR A 6 11.00 5.31 6.15
N PRO A 7 10.11 6.16 5.61
CA PRO A 7 9.58 5.97 4.27
C PRO A 7 10.69 5.93 3.21
N ILE A 8 10.58 4.99 2.26
CA ILE A 8 11.51 4.85 1.13
C ILE A 8 11.06 5.64 -0.10
N GLY A 9 9.83 6.13 -0.10
CA GLY A 9 9.25 6.89 -1.20
C GLY A 9 7.84 7.36 -0.89
N THR A 10 7.21 7.97 -1.87
CA THR A 10 5.85 8.51 -1.78
C THR A 10 5.02 8.05 -2.96
N PHE A 11 3.78 7.65 -2.69
CA PHE A 11 2.79 7.32 -3.70
C PHE A 11 1.98 8.56 -4.10
N TYR A 12 1.70 8.69 -5.39
CA TYR A 12 0.89 9.76 -5.96
C TYR A 12 -0.19 9.21 -6.90
N THR A 13 -1.35 9.86 -6.89
CA THR A 13 -2.43 9.59 -7.83
C THR A 13 -3.35 10.81 -7.98
N ASP A 14 -3.91 10.98 -9.18
CA ASP A 14 -4.97 11.96 -9.44
C ASP A 14 -6.38 11.35 -9.27
N GLU A 15 -6.45 10.07 -8.90
CA GLU A 15 -7.70 9.34 -8.71
C GLU A 15 -8.47 9.88 -7.51
N THR A 16 -9.73 10.25 -7.75
CA THR A 16 -10.59 10.86 -6.72
C THR A 16 -11.48 9.82 -6.01
N ASP A 17 -11.78 8.71 -6.68
CA ASP A 17 -12.52 7.59 -6.13
C ASP A 17 -11.57 6.40 -5.94
N ILE A 18 -10.88 6.39 -4.80
CA ILE A 18 -9.90 5.34 -4.49
C ILE A 18 -10.63 4.02 -4.19
N PRO A 19 -10.32 2.93 -4.92
CA PRO A 19 -10.94 1.64 -4.67
C PRO A 19 -10.68 1.12 -3.26
N ARG A 20 -11.64 0.37 -2.72
CA ARG A 20 -11.57 -0.16 -1.34
C ARG A 20 -10.43 -1.16 -1.08
N HIS A 21 -9.91 -1.77 -2.15
CA HIS A 21 -8.89 -2.82 -2.10
C HIS A 21 -8.30 -3.03 -3.50
N TRP A 22 -7.00 -3.27 -3.59
CA TRP A 22 -6.27 -3.46 -4.84
C TRP A 22 -6.86 -4.56 -5.75
N THR A 23 -7.43 -5.62 -5.19
CA THR A 23 -8.00 -6.75 -5.97
C THR A 23 -9.19 -6.38 -6.87
N VAL A 24 -9.80 -5.21 -6.65
CA VAL A 24 -10.94 -4.72 -7.43
C VAL A 24 -10.64 -3.37 -8.09
N SER A 25 -9.37 -2.99 -8.12
CA SER A 25 -8.91 -1.72 -8.66
C SER A 25 -8.38 -1.90 -10.08
N GLU A 26 -8.76 -1.00 -10.97
CA GLU A 26 -8.10 -0.78 -12.27
C GLU A 26 -7.45 0.62 -12.32
N ALA A 27 -7.47 1.33 -11.19
CA ALA A 27 -6.96 2.68 -11.05
C ALA A 27 -5.43 2.70 -11.10
N LYS A 28 -4.88 3.86 -11.50
CA LYS A 28 -3.44 4.04 -11.71
C LYS A 28 -2.83 5.09 -10.78
N GLY A 29 -1.54 4.98 -10.58
CA GLY A 29 -0.75 5.97 -9.87
C GLY A 29 0.74 5.73 -10.07
N ARG A 30 1.55 6.47 -9.33
CA ARG A 30 3.00 6.31 -9.36
C ARG A 30 3.60 6.27 -7.97
N ILE A 31 4.71 5.54 -7.84
CA ILE A 31 5.55 5.55 -6.66
C ILE A 31 6.85 6.25 -7.02
N GLU A 32 7.16 7.34 -6.34
CA GLU A 32 8.45 8.02 -6.44
C GLU A 32 9.33 7.57 -5.26
N ILE A 33 10.39 6.84 -5.57
CA ILE A 33 11.37 6.35 -4.59
C ILE A 33 12.39 7.44 -4.28
N ASN A 34 12.77 7.60 -3.02
CA ASN A 34 13.78 8.57 -2.64
C ASN A 34 15.11 8.24 -3.33
N PRO A 35 15.88 9.24 -3.80
CA PRO A 35 17.13 9.01 -4.55
C PRO A 35 18.11 8.05 -3.88
N ASP A 36 18.22 8.11 -2.55
CA ASP A 36 19.11 7.25 -1.75
C ASP A 36 18.77 5.75 -1.86
N PHE A 37 17.53 5.41 -2.25
CA PHE A 37 17.05 4.03 -2.40
C PHE A 37 16.86 3.60 -3.85
N GLN A 38 17.12 4.48 -4.83
CA GLN A 38 16.87 4.21 -6.25
C GLN A 38 17.54 2.92 -6.75
N LYS A 39 18.76 2.61 -6.28
CA LYS A 39 19.49 1.40 -6.67
C LYS A 39 18.72 0.11 -6.34
N GLY A 40 17.80 0.14 -5.38
CA GLY A 40 16.93 -0.99 -5.05
C GLY A 40 15.96 -1.39 -6.17
N LEU A 41 15.78 -0.55 -7.20
CA LEU A 41 14.90 -0.81 -8.35
C LEU A 41 15.59 -1.57 -9.51
N GLN A 42 16.89 -1.88 -9.40
CA GLN A 42 17.74 -2.31 -10.52
C GLN A 42 17.18 -3.49 -11.35
N ASP A 43 16.51 -4.45 -10.71
CA ASP A 43 16.04 -5.68 -11.35
C ASP A 43 14.51 -5.75 -11.48
N LEU A 44 13.79 -4.68 -11.15
CA LEU A 44 12.34 -4.59 -11.37
C LEU A 44 12.03 -4.46 -12.86
N ALA A 45 10.99 -5.15 -13.33
CA ALA A 45 10.57 -5.12 -14.72
C ALA A 45 9.10 -4.73 -14.90
N VAL A 46 8.81 -4.11 -16.06
CA VAL A 46 7.44 -3.83 -16.47
C VAL A 46 6.67 -5.14 -16.63
N GLY A 47 5.45 -5.17 -16.10
CA GLY A 47 4.57 -6.32 -16.08
C GLY A 47 4.67 -7.17 -14.81
N GLU A 48 5.70 -6.96 -13.97
CA GLU A 48 5.82 -7.65 -12.69
C GLU A 48 4.76 -7.20 -11.68
N GLN A 49 4.38 -8.12 -10.79
CA GLN A 49 3.58 -7.82 -9.62
C GLN A 49 4.48 -7.63 -8.40
N ILE A 50 4.23 -6.57 -7.66
CA ILE A 50 4.96 -6.21 -6.45
C ILE A 50 4.01 -6.12 -5.26
N VAL A 51 4.50 -6.54 -4.10
CA VAL A 51 3.88 -6.25 -2.81
C VAL A 51 4.43 -4.92 -2.33
N VAL A 52 3.55 -3.96 -2.06
CA VAL A 52 3.90 -2.64 -1.52
C VAL A 52 3.36 -2.53 -0.11
N LEU A 53 4.24 -2.21 0.84
CA LEU A 53 3.87 -1.86 2.21
C LEU A 53 3.89 -0.34 2.36
N PHE A 54 2.83 0.21 2.96
CA PHE A 54 2.66 1.65 3.07
C PHE A 54 2.02 2.06 4.38
N GLY A 55 2.15 3.33 4.76
CA GLY A 55 1.53 3.87 5.95
C GLY A 55 0.17 4.50 5.66
N PHE A 56 -0.88 4.13 6.42
CA PHE A 56 -2.16 4.86 6.40
C PHE A 56 -2.00 6.21 7.12
N HIS A 57 -1.28 7.13 6.51
CA HIS A 57 -0.86 8.41 7.08
C HIS A 57 -2.03 9.37 7.43
N LYS A 58 -3.23 9.12 6.89
CA LYS A 58 -4.48 9.83 7.25
C LYS A 58 -5.34 9.08 8.28
N SER A 59 -4.94 7.88 8.72
CA SER A 59 -5.66 7.17 9.77
C SER A 59 -5.60 7.94 11.08
N GLN A 60 -6.75 8.02 11.75
CA GLN A 60 -6.82 8.56 13.10
C GLN A 60 -6.02 7.68 14.09
N ALA A 61 -5.62 8.28 15.20
CA ALA A 61 -4.94 7.57 16.28
C ALA A 61 -5.73 6.33 16.72
N PHE A 62 -5.03 5.22 16.90
CA PHE A 62 -5.65 3.98 17.33
C PHE A 62 -6.01 4.01 18.82
N THR A 63 -7.19 3.49 19.15
CA THR A 63 -7.68 3.32 20.52
C THR A 63 -8.20 1.88 20.72
N PRO A 64 -8.19 1.32 21.94
CA PRO A 64 -8.56 -0.08 22.17
C PRO A 64 -9.97 -0.48 21.70
N ASP A 65 -10.93 0.44 21.67
CA ASP A 65 -12.28 0.22 21.13
C ASP A 65 -12.28 -0.08 19.63
N LEU A 66 -11.23 0.33 18.90
CA LEU A 66 -11.04 0.00 17.48
C LEU A 66 -10.48 -1.41 17.25
N LEU A 67 -10.27 -2.22 18.31
CA LEU A 67 -9.98 -3.65 18.15
C LEU A 67 -11.13 -4.40 17.48
N VAL A 68 -12.37 -3.89 17.60
CA VAL A 68 -13.56 -4.43 16.93
C VAL A 68 -14.23 -3.32 16.13
N GLN A 69 -14.39 -3.53 14.83
CA GLN A 69 -14.93 -2.51 13.91
C GLN A 69 -16.02 -3.11 13.04
N LYS A 70 -16.99 -2.29 12.61
CA LYS A 70 -18.00 -2.68 11.61
C LYS A 70 -17.70 -1.98 10.28
N PRO A 71 -17.08 -2.66 9.30
CA PRO A 71 -16.90 -2.09 7.97
C PRO A 71 -18.24 -1.77 7.30
N PRO A 72 -18.34 -0.73 6.45
CA PRO A 72 -19.61 -0.34 5.81
C PRO A 72 -20.26 -1.44 4.98
N HIS A 73 -19.46 -2.34 4.41
CA HIS A 73 -19.89 -3.44 3.54
C HIS A 73 -20.16 -4.75 4.31
N ARG A 74 -20.25 -4.71 5.64
CA ARG A 74 -20.47 -5.88 6.50
C ARG A 74 -21.67 -5.66 7.42
N ASP A 75 -22.35 -6.74 7.75
CA ASP A 75 -23.57 -6.78 8.55
C ASP A 75 -23.31 -6.64 10.06
N ARG A 76 -22.18 -7.17 10.54
CA ARG A 76 -21.78 -7.17 11.95
C ARG A 76 -20.34 -6.66 12.18
N PRO A 77 -19.94 -6.41 13.44
CA PRO A 77 -18.55 -6.07 13.77
C PRO A 77 -17.60 -7.29 13.68
N PHE A 78 -16.34 -7.01 13.40
CA PHE A 78 -15.25 -7.97 13.27
C PHE A 78 -14.02 -7.48 14.03
N GLY A 79 -13.21 -8.40 14.55
CA GLY A 79 -11.89 -8.07 15.08
C GLY A 79 -11.02 -7.46 13.97
N VAL A 80 -10.25 -6.41 14.29
CA VAL A 80 -9.47 -5.66 13.29
C VAL A 80 -8.50 -6.55 12.50
N PHE A 81 -8.02 -7.64 13.09
CA PHE A 81 -7.09 -8.57 12.45
C PHE A 81 -7.75 -9.52 11.43
N SER A 82 -9.08 -9.61 11.37
CA SER A 82 -9.81 -10.39 10.34
C SER A 82 -10.37 -9.55 9.19
N ILE A 83 -10.06 -8.26 9.16
CA ILE A 83 -10.47 -7.31 8.12
C ILE A 83 -9.26 -6.46 7.68
N CYS A 84 -9.40 -5.70 6.60
CA CYS A 84 -8.36 -4.78 6.10
C CYS A 84 -8.64 -3.31 6.46
N SER A 85 -9.17 -3.03 7.66
CA SER A 85 -9.38 -1.64 8.10
C SER A 85 -8.05 -0.89 8.17
N PRO A 86 -7.99 0.40 7.77
CA PRO A 86 -6.79 1.23 7.92
C PRO A 86 -6.56 1.71 9.37
N ARG A 87 -7.57 1.58 10.25
CA ARG A 87 -7.48 1.94 11.67
C ARG A 87 -7.03 0.73 12.48
N ARG A 88 -5.72 0.53 12.64
CA ARG A 88 -5.11 -0.64 13.30
C ARG A 88 -4.03 -0.21 14.29
N PRO A 89 -3.58 -1.07 15.22
CA PRO A 89 -2.50 -0.73 16.15
C PRO A 89 -1.22 -0.23 15.48
N ASN A 90 -0.84 -0.86 14.36
CA ASN A 90 0.17 -0.36 13.43
C ASN A 90 -0.54 -0.12 12.09
N PRO A 91 -0.71 1.14 11.65
CA PRO A 91 -1.48 1.50 10.47
C PRO A 91 -0.68 1.24 9.19
N ILE A 92 -0.35 -0.02 8.94
CA ILE A 92 0.39 -0.50 7.77
C ILE A 92 -0.60 -1.14 6.80
N GLY A 93 -0.59 -0.67 5.56
CA GLY A 93 -1.29 -1.25 4.42
C GLY A 93 -0.40 -2.19 3.62
N LEU A 94 -1.05 -3.06 2.84
CA LEU A 94 -0.41 -3.97 1.91
C LEU A 94 -1.25 -4.05 0.65
N SER A 95 -0.61 -3.81 -0.49
CA SER A 95 -1.25 -3.96 -1.80
C SER A 95 -0.36 -4.73 -2.76
N VAL A 96 -0.99 -5.51 -3.64
CA VAL A 96 -0.30 -6.11 -4.78
C VAL A 96 -0.59 -5.25 -5.99
N LEU A 97 0.45 -4.58 -6.48
CA LEU A 97 0.37 -3.67 -7.63
C LEU A 97 1.04 -4.29 -8.83
N ARG A 98 0.65 -3.89 -10.04
CA ARG A 98 1.34 -4.27 -11.26
C ARG A 98 2.14 -3.08 -11.79
N VAL A 99 3.41 -3.32 -12.08
CA VAL A 99 4.32 -2.32 -12.66
C VAL A 99 3.99 -2.14 -14.13
N THR A 100 3.75 -0.89 -14.54
CA THR A 100 3.35 -0.54 -15.91
C THR A 100 4.42 0.26 -16.65
N ASP A 101 5.28 0.99 -15.93
CA ASP A 101 6.47 1.67 -16.48
C ASP A 101 7.49 1.92 -15.37
N ILE A 102 8.77 2.09 -15.75
CA ILE A 102 9.87 2.40 -14.82
C ILE A 102 10.73 3.50 -15.45
N ARG A 103 10.86 4.64 -14.76
CA ARG A 103 11.70 5.77 -15.19
C ARG A 103 12.50 6.31 -14.02
N GLU A 104 13.82 6.11 -14.05
CA GLU A 104 14.75 6.50 -12.98
C GLU A 104 14.34 5.96 -11.60
N ASN A 105 13.75 6.79 -10.75
CA ASN A 105 13.26 6.46 -9.40
C ASN A 105 11.73 6.42 -9.33
N VAL A 106 11.03 6.45 -10.47
CA VAL A 106 9.57 6.46 -10.56
C VAL A 106 9.06 5.15 -11.12
N LEU A 107 8.12 4.53 -10.41
CA LEU A 107 7.36 3.36 -10.84
C LEU A 107 5.93 3.76 -11.17
N GLU A 108 5.50 3.62 -12.41
CA GLU A 108 4.08 3.73 -12.77
C GLU A 108 3.40 2.40 -12.47
N VAL A 109 2.26 2.43 -11.78
CA VAL A 109 1.58 1.23 -11.26
C VAL A 109 0.07 1.26 -11.47
N GLU A 110 -0.52 0.08 -11.55
CA GLU A 110 -1.98 -0.13 -11.53
C GLU A 110 -2.41 -1.01 -10.36
N ASN A 111 -3.73 -1.12 -10.16
CA ASN A 111 -4.40 -1.79 -9.03
C ASN A 111 -4.25 -1.03 -7.70
N ILE A 112 -4.17 0.30 -7.75
CA ILE A 112 -3.96 1.11 -6.54
C ILE A 112 -5.18 1.14 -5.62
N ASP A 113 -4.96 1.29 -4.32
CA ASP A 113 -6.00 1.49 -3.30
C ASP A 113 -5.53 2.44 -2.18
N MET A 114 -4.56 3.30 -2.53
CA MET A 114 -3.91 4.25 -1.62
C MET A 114 -4.37 5.67 -1.95
N LEU A 115 -4.41 6.53 -0.93
CA LEU A 115 -4.63 7.96 -1.13
C LEU A 115 -3.38 8.63 -1.70
N ASP A 116 -3.56 9.74 -2.40
CA ASP A 116 -2.44 10.61 -2.80
C ASP A 116 -1.54 10.96 -1.60
N GLN A 117 -0.23 11.10 -1.86
CA GLN A 117 0.83 11.35 -0.89
C GLN A 117 1.03 10.27 0.19
N THR A 118 0.62 9.02 -0.10
CA THR A 118 0.80 7.91 0.83
C THR A 118 2.29 7.53 0.96
N PRO A 119 2.87 7.48 2.18
CA PRO A 119 4.26 7.09 2.36
C PRO A 119 4.46 5.60 2.13
N ILE A 120 5.44 5.24 1.30
CA ILE A 120 5.85 3.86 1.03
C ILE A 120 6.91 3.44 2.03
N LEU A 121 6.71 2.29 2.66
CA LEU A 121 7.60 1.71 3.66
C LEU A 121 8.52 0.65 3.05
N ASP A 122 8.02 -0.14 2.09
CA ASP A 122 8.75 -1.28 1.54
C ASP A 122 8.14 -1.75 0.20
N ILE A 123 8.96 -2.42 -0.63
CA ILE A 123 8.54 -3.06 -1.89
C ILE A 123 9.18 -4.45 -1.96
N LYS A 124 8.40 -5.46 -2.35
CA LYS A 124 8.85 -6.86 -2.49
C LYS A 124 8.29 -7.50 -3.76
N PRO A 125 8.93 -8.54 -4.32
CA PRO A 125 8.31 -9.34 -5.37
C PRO A 125 7.03 -10.02 -4.85
N HIS A 126 6.00 -10.09 -5.69
CA HIS A 126 4.81 -10.90 -5.39
C HIS A 126 5.07 -12.38 -5.69
N ILE A 127 5.44 -13.14 -4.66
CA ILE A 127 5.74 -14.57 -4.78
C ILE A 127 4.44 -15.37 -4.56
N THR A 128 3.82 -15.82 -5.64
CA THR A 128 2.81 -16.88 -5.60
C THR A 128 3.52 -18.22 -5.74
N GLY A 129 3.29 -19.17 -4.84
CA GLY A 129 4.04 -20.43 -4.72
C GLY A 129 3.89 -21.43 -5.87
N GLU A 130 3.96 -20.98 -7.11
CA GLU A 130 4.16 -21.85 -8.26
C GLU A 130 5.63 -22.27 -8.30
N LYS A 131 5.83 -23.59 -8.43
CA LYS A 131 7.14 -24.26 -8.43
C LYS A 131 7.93 -23.94 -9.69
#